data_AF-A0A0G0UZ99-F1
#
_entry.id   AF-A0A0G0UZ99-F1
#
_cell.length_a   1.000
_cell.length_b   1.000
_cell.length_c   1.000
_cell.angle_alpha   90.00
_cell.angle_beta   90.00
_cell.angle_gamma   90.00
#
_symmetry.space_group_name_H-M   'P 1'
#
loop_
_entity.id
_entity.type
_entity.pdbx_description
1 polymer ?
#
loop_
_entity_poly.entity_id
_entity_poly.type
_entity_poly.pdbx_seq_one_letter_code
_entity_poly.pdbx_strand_id
1 'polypeptide(L)'
;MNTAQKIVIGVASLLVVGVFFSRPNVSTSVQNAVKGKVNPLSIESLRQGTYPGSEIVIEKTLTPEKNYDRYITSYMSEGLKIYALLLVPKGITPKGGFPVIILNHGYIIPDKYTPEGNYIPYFDSFADAGYVVFKPNYRGHGESEGKPTSAYFAPDYVIDNLNAIASVKK
;
A
#
# COMPACT_ATOMS: atom_id res chain seq x y z
N MET A 1 18.63 -61.12 -59.80
CA MET A 1 18.88 -59.71 -60.18
C MET A 1 17.63 -58.91 -59.88
N ASN A 2 17.54 -58.25 -58.73
CA ASN A 2 17.95 -56.85 -58.44
C ASN A 2 16.71 -55.95 -58.50
N THR A 3 16.43 -55.30 -57.37
CA THR A 3 16.24 -53.84 -57.23
C THR A 3 15.29 -53.57 -56.05
N ALA A 4 15.89 -53.10 -54.96
CA ALA A 4 15.31 -52.19 -53.98
C ALA A 4 14.16 -52.70 -53.10
N GLN A 5 14.55 -53.18 -51.92
CA GLN A 5 13.99 -52.73 -50.65
C GLN A 5 13.57 -51.26 -50.71
N LYS A 6 12.30 -50.97 -50.43
CA LYS A 6 11.78 -49.75 -49.80
C LYS A 6 10.28 -49.93 -49.59
N ILE A 7 9.75 -49.27 -48.55
CA ILE A 7 8.36 -49.32 -48.03
C ILE A 7 8.26 -50.44 -46.99
N VAL A 8 8.22 -50.17 -45.68
CA VAL A 8 7.14 -49.50 -44.94
C VAL A 8 7.72 -48.76 -43.73
N ILE A 9 7.47 -47.45 -43.60
CA ILE A 9 7.50 -46.77 -42.28
C ILE A 9 6.08 -46.26 -42.05
N GLY A 10 5.42 -46.84 -41.06
CA GLY A 10 4.05 -46.51 -40.67
C GLY A 10 3.96 -45.09 -40.16
N VAL A 11 2.98 -44.34 -40.68
CA VAL A 11 2.60 -43.02 -40.19
C VAL A 11 1.79 -43.22 -38.91
N ALA A 12 2.42 -42.98 -37.76
CA ALA A 12 1.68 -42.74 -36.52
C ALA A 12 1.41 -41.23 -36.45
N SER A 13 0.21 -40.82 -36.89
CA SER A 13 -0.27 -39.45 -36.73
C SER A 13 -0.56 -39.18 -35.26
N LEU A 14 0.40 -38.60 -34.53
CA LEU A 14 0.13 -37.97 -33.25
C LEU A 14 -0.50 -36.60 -33.52
N LEU A 15 -1.82 -36.52 -33.41
CA LEU A 15 -2.53 -35.24 -33.45
C LEU A 15 -2.33 -34.54 -32.10
N VAL A 16 -1.23 -33.78 -31.97
CA VAL A 16 -1.05 -32.88 -30.82
C VAL A 16 -1.92 -31.65 -31.08
N VAL A 17 -3.14 -31.64 -30.53
CA VAL A 17 -3.95 -30.42 -30.45
C VAL A 17 -3.32 -29.52 -29.40
N GLY A 18 -2.33 -28.73 -29.83
CA GLY A 18 -1.83 -27.62 -29.04
C GLY A 18 -2.92 -26.56 -28.97
N VAL A 19 -3.59 -26.45 -27.82
CA VAL A 19 -4.42 -25.28 -27.52
C VAL A 19 -3.47 -24.10 -27.31
N PHE A 20 -3.11 -23.43 -28.41
CA PHE A 20 -2.36 -22.19 -28.36
C PHE A 20 -3.33 -21.10 -27.91
N PHE A 21 -3.25 -20.72 -26.64
CA PHE A 21 -3.80 -19.45 -26.19
C PHE A 21 -3.02 -18.34 -26.88
N SER A 22 -3.54 -17.82 -28.00
CA SER A 22 -3.03 -16.61 -28.63
C SER A 22 -3.12 -15.48 -27.61
N ARG A 23 -1.97 -15.11 -27.04
CA ARG A 23 -1.86 -13.89 -26.26
C ARG A 23 -2.31 -12.74 -27.16
N PRO A 24 -3.25 -11.87 -26.74
CA PRO A 24 -3.64 -10.74 -27.57
C PRO A 24 -2.40 -9.92 -27.90
N ASN A 25 -2.14 -9.73 -29.20
CA ASN A 25 -1.06 -8.89 -29.68
C ASN A 25 -1.41 -7.44 -29.32
N VAL A 26 -0.75 -6.94 -28.27
CA VAL A 26 -0.77 -5.51 -27.94
C VAL A 26 -0.20 -4.77 -29.16
N SER A 27 -0.98 -3.85 -29.74
CA SER A 27 -0.58 -3.07 -30.92
C SER A 27 0.80 -2.44 -30.73
N THR A 28 1.62 -2.43 -31.78
CA THR A 28 2.91 -1.73 -31.82
C THR A 28 2.78 -0.26 -31.42
N SER A 29 1.63 0.38 -31.70
CA SER A 29 1.34 1.74 -31.25
C SER A 29 1.25 1.87 -29.73
N VAL A 30 0.64 0.89 -29.05
CA VAL A 30 0.57 0.84 -27.58
C VAL A 30 1.95 0.54 -27.01
N GLN A 31 2.68 -0.44 -27.57
CA GLN A 31 4.04 -0.77 -27.13
C GLN A 31 4.97 0.45 -27.22
N ASN A 32 4.91 1.19 -28.33
CA ASN A 32 5.70 2.43 -28.48
C ASN A 32 5.23 3.54 -27.54
N ALA A 33 3.93 3.64 -27.23
CA ALA A 33 3.38 4.65 -26.34
C ALA A 33 3.75 4.47 -24.85
N VAL A 34 4.02 3.23 -24.42
CA VAL A 34 4.52 2.92 -23.05
C VAL A 34 6.02 2.67 -22.99
N LYS A 35 6.71 2.56 -24.13
CA LYS A 35 8.17 2.36 -24.17
C LYS A 35 8.89 3.51 -23.45
N GLY A 36 9.67 3.17 -22.43
CA GLY A 36 10.42 4.15 -21.63
C GLY A 36 9.59 4.91 -20.59
N LYS A 37 8.28 4.67 -20.48
CA LYS A 37 7.48 5.23 -19.37
C LYS A 37 7.62 4.32 -18.15
N VAL A 38 8.10 4.90 -17.06
CA VAL A 38 8.08 4.22 -15.75
C VAL A 38 6.62 4.08 -15.32
N ASN A 39 6.23 2.88 -14.88
CA ASN A 39 4.88 2.66 -14.39
C ASN A 39 4.66 3.52 -13.13
N PRO A 40 3.61 4.36 -13.07
CA PRO A 40 3.37 5.23 -11.91
C PRO A 40 3.14 4.47 -10.59
N LEU A 41 2.77 3.19 -10.65
CA LEU A 41 2.62 2.32 -9.48
C LEU A 41 3.92 1.64 -9.04
N SER A 42 5.01 1.83 -9.79
CA SER A 42 6.30 1.21 -9.45
C SER A 42 7.00 1.95 -8.31
N ILE A 43 7.81 1.22 -7.55
CA ILE A 43 8.68 1.78 -6.51
C ILE A 43 9.64 2.82 -7.12
N GLU A 44 10.13 2.59 -8.35
CA GLU A 44 10.99 3.54 -9.06
C GLU A 44 10.29 4.89 -9.27
N SER A 45 9.04 4.88 -9.75
CA SER A 45 8.27 6.11 -9.92
C SER A 45 8.01 6.81 -8.59
N LEU A 46 7.62 6.06 -7.55
CA LEU A 46 7.33 6.66 -6.24
C LEU A 46 8.58 7.21 -5.56
N ARG A 47 9.77 6.60 -5.75
CA ARG A 47 11.04 7.16 -5.22
C ARG A 47 11.40 8.52 -5.81
N GLN A 48 10.90 8.85 -7.00
CA GLN A 48 11.12 10.13 -7.66
C GLN A 48 10.12 11.21 -7.22
N GLY A 49 9.06 10.84 -6.47
CA GLY A 49 8.05 11.76 -5.96
C GLY A 49 8.55 12.61 -4.79
N THR A 50 7.86 13.72 -4.54
CA THR A 50 8.13 14.60 -3.39
C THR A 50 7.07 14.39 -2.32
N TYR A 51 7.52 14.03 -1.12
CA TYR A 51 6.66 13.80 0.05
C TYR A 51 7.16 14.69 1.19
N PRO A 52 6.77 15.97 1.23
CA PRO A 52 7.34 16.93 2.17
C PRO A 52 6.92 16.66 3.61
N GLY A 53 5.85 15.89 3.82
CA GLY A 53 5.19 15.77 5.12
C GLY A 53 4.65 17.11 5.61
N SER A 54 4.13 17.11 6.83
CA SER A 54 3.63 18.29 7.53
C SER A 54 3.86 18.16 9.03
N GLU A 55 3.54 19.21 9.78
CA GLU A 55 3.31 19.04 11.21
C GLU A 55 2.14 18.06 11.44
N ILE A 56 2.23 17.27 12.51
CA ILE A 56 1.15 16.40 12.96
C ILE A 56 0.35 17.17 14.01
N VAL A 57 -0.93 17.37 13.74
CA VAL A 57 -1.83 18.11 14.63
C VAL A 57 -2.66 17.12 15.45
N ILE A 58 -2.76 17.32 16.76
CA ILE A 58 -3.72 16.59 17.61
C ILE A 58 -5.10 17.24 17.45
N GLU A 59 -6.03 16.51 16.85
CA GLU A 59 -7.41 16.96 16.60
C GLU A 59 -8.31 16.61 17.78
N LYS A 60 -8.06 15.45 18.41
CA LYS A 60 -8.85 14.97 19.54
C LYS A 60 -8.01 14.08 20.45
N THR A 61 -8.04 14.36 21.74
CA THR A 61 -7.55 13.44 22.77
C THR A 61 -8.63 12.42 23.10
N LEU A 62 -8.28 11.13 23.06
CA LEU A 62 -9.17 10.04 23.40
C LEU A 62 -8.93 9.60 24.86
N THR A 63 -9.81 8.74 25.39
CA THR A 63 -9.58 8.10 26.68
C THR A 63 -8.27 7.32 26.62
N PRO A 64 -7.31 7.57 27.52
CA PRO A 64 -6.04 6.87 27.49
C PRO A 64 -6.19 5.45 28.03
N GLU A 65 -5.27 4.58 27.64
CA GLU A 65 -5.15 3.24 28.20
C GLU A 65 -4.11 3.24 29.33
N LYS A 66 -3.98 2.09 30.01
CA LYS A 66 -3.06 1.97 31.15
C LYS A 66 -1.62 2.36 30.78
N ASN A 67 -1.12 1.88 29.63
CA ASN A 67 0.29 2.03 29.25
C ASN A 67 0.55 3.00 28.10
N TYR A 68 -0.48 3.59 27.48
CA TYR A 68 -0.31 4.54 26.38
C TYR A 68 -1.46 5.55 26.32
N ASP A 69 -1.15 6.72 25.79
CA ASP A 69 -2.12 7.76 25.45
C ASP A 69 -2.57 7.60 24.00
N ARG A 70 -3.78 8.11 23.71
CA ARG A 70 -4.49 7.86 22.46
C ARG A 70 -5.03 9.16 21.87
N TYR A 71 -4.79 9.39 20.59
CA TYR A 71 -5.17 10.62 19.92
C TYR A 71 -5.69 10.36 18.51
N ILE A 72 -6.66 11.16 18.08
CA ILE A 72 -6.91 11.39 16.67
C ILE A 72 -6.05 12.58 16.25
N THR A 73 -5.28 12.38 15.20
CA THR A 73 -4.35 13.37 14.65
C THR A 73 -4.62 13.59 13.18
N SER A 74 -4.04 14.65 12.61
CA SER A 74 -4.04 14.89 11.18
C SER A 74 -2.67 15.30 10.64
N TYR A 75 -2.47 15.10 9.34
CA TYR A 75 -1.31 15.54 8.57
C TYR A 75 -1.74 15.84 7.12
N MET A 76 -0.88 16.48 6.33
CA MET A 76 -1.18 16.83 4.95
C MET A 76 -0.58 15.84 3.96
N SER A 77 -1.35 15.50 2.92
CA SER A 77 -0.91 14.70 1.77
C SER A 77 -1.55 15.24 0.50
N GLU A 78 -0.73 15.73 -0.45
CA GLU A 78 -1.22 16.30 -1.73
C GLU A 78 -2.29 17.40 -1.56
N GLY A 79 -2.18 18.20 -0.50
CA GLY A 79 -3.14 19.26 -0.18
C GLY A 79 -4.41 18.79 0.53
N LEU A 80 -4.54 17.49 0.83
CA LEU A 80 -5.62 16.91 1.61
C LEU A 80 -5.22 16.76 3.07
N LYS A 81 -6.16 17.06 3.98
CA LYS A 81 -6.06 16.73 5.40
C LYS A 81 -6.39 15.25 5.62
N ILE A 82 -5.39 14.48 6.01
CA ILE A 82 -5.51 13.05 6.27
C ILE A 82 -5.46 12.81 7.78
N TYR A 83 -6.41 12.05 8.29
CA TYR A 83 -6.49 11.71 9.71
C TYR A 83 -5.73 10.42 10.02
N ALA A 84 -5.27 10.28 11.26
CA ALA A 84 -4.59 9.10 11.76
C ALA A 84 -4.89 8.86 13.25
N LEU A 85 -4.94 7.60 13.67
CA LEU A 85 -4.87 7.23 15.08
C LEU A 85 -3.40 7.24 15.52
N LEU A 86 -3.09 7.99 16.58
CA LEU A 86 -1.77 8.05 17.20
C LEU A 86 -1.85 7.46 18.61
N LEU A 87 -0.99 6.48 18.89
CA LEU A 87 -0.79 5.90 20.22
C LEU A 87 0.62 6.23 20.70
N VAL A 88 0.74 6.78 21.91
CA VAL A 88 2.01 7.18 22.50
C VAL A 88 2.24 6.42 23.81
N PRO A 89 3.26 5.55 23.90
CA PRO A 89 3.58 4.84 25.12
C PRO A 89 3.88 5.78 26.28
N LYS A 90 3.44 5.40 27.47
CA LYS A 90 3.78 6.05 28.74
C LYS A 90 5.10 5.51 29.26
N GLY A 91 5.80 6.33 30.04
CA GLY A 91 7.03 5.96 30.72
C GLY A 91 8.21 6.84 30.34
N ILE A 92 9.42 6.35 30.62
CA ILE A 92 10.66 7.09 30.33
C ILE A 92 10.95 6.96 28.84
N THR A 93 10.87 8.08 28.13
CA THR A 93 11.25 8.15 26.72
C THR A 93 12.72 7.73 26.55
N PRO A 94 13.02 6.72 25.70
CA PRO A 94 14.39 6.30 25.44
C PRO A 94 15.25 7.43 24.86
N LYS A 95 16.57 7.32 25.00
CA LYS A 95 17.51 8.21 24.31
C LYS A 95 17.30 8.07 22.79
N GLY A 96 16.84 9.12 22.14
CA GLY A 96 16.49 9.12 20.72
C GLY A 96 14.99 8.97 20.41
N GLY A 97 14.13 8.94 21.43
CA GLY A 97 12.68 8.81 21.27
C GLY A 97 12.20 7.36 21.30
N PHE A 98 10.87 7.18 21.31
CA PHE A 98 10.27 5.86 21.13
C PHE A 98 10.44 5.39 19.68
N PRO A 99 10.63 4.08 19.44
CA PRO A 99 10.52 3.53 18.10
C PRO A 99 9.10 3.74 17.56
N VAL A 100 8.98 3.99 16.26
CA VAL A 100 7.71 4.28 15.59
C VAL A 100 7.32 3.15 14.65
N ILE A 101 6.04 2.77 14.65
CA ILE A 101 5.41 1.92 13.65
C ILE A 101 4.38 2.72 12.87
N ILE A 102 4.51 2.75 11.55
CA ILE A 102 3.44 3.19 10.65
C ILE A 102 2.55 1.98 10.34
N LEU A 103 1.40 1.91 11.01
CA LEU A 103 0.49 0.77 10.88
C LEU A 103 -0.51 1.04 9.75
N ASN A 104 -0.38 0.30 8.67
CA ASN A 104 -1.22 0.41 7.48
C ASN A 104 -2.37 -0.61 7.55
N HIS A 105 -3.60 -0.15 7.34
CA HIS A 105 -4.76 -1.05 7.31
C HIS A 105 -5.06 -1.56 5.89
N GLY A 106 -5.69 -2.73 5.80
CA GLY A 106 -6.23 -3.26 4.55
C GLY A 106 -7.48 -2.48 4.10
N TYR A 107 -8.06 -2.90 2.97
CA TYR A 107 -9.30 -2.27 2.48
C TYR A 107 -10.46 -2.48 3.46
N ILE A 108 -11.08 -1.38 3.88
CA ILE A 108 -12.31 -1.33 4.65
C ILE A 108 -13.26 -0.44 3.84
N ILE A 109 -14.57 -0.73 3.86
CA ILE A 109 -15.54 0.14 3.18
C ILE A 109 -15.40 1.56 3.76
N PRO A 110 -15.09 2.59 2.95
CA PRO A 110 -14.63 3.89 3.46
C PRO A 110 -15.60 4.53 4.46
N ASP A 111 -16.91 4.51 4.16
CA ASP A 111 -17.96 5.06 5.04
C ASP A 111 -18.21 4.24 6.32
N LYS A 112 -17.63 3.04 6.42
CA LYS A 112 -17.69 2.18 7.62
C LYS A 112 -16.38 2.18 8.40
N TYR A 113 -15.35 2.83 7.88
CA TYR A 113 -14.05 2.87 8.54
C TYR A 113 -14.14 3.73 9.80
N THR A 114 -13.61 3.19 10.90
CA THR A 114 -13.34 3.96 12.11
C THR A 114 -11.87 3.79 12.50
N PRO A 115 -11.21 4.86 13.00
CA PRO A 115 -9.79 4.78 13.37
C PRO A 115 -9.52 3.73 14.45
N GLU A 116 -10.46 3.55 15.39
CA GLU A 116 -10.34 2.68 16.57
C GLU A 116 -10.95 1.28 16.37
N GLY A 117 -11.75 1.03 15.33
CA GLY A 117 -12.58 -0.18 15.27
C GLY A 117 -11.92 -1.43 14.69
N ASN A 118 -10.82 -1.27 13.94
CA ASN A 118 -10.16 -2.38 13.26
C ASN A 118 -8.69 -2.45 13.65
N TYR A 119 -8.14 -3.66 13.65
CA TYR A 119 -6.74 -3.93 14.02
C TYR A 119 -6.39 -3.66 15.50
N ILE A 120 -7.40 -3.62 16.39
CA ILE A 120 -7.24 -3.32 17.83
C ILE A 120 -6.12 -4.14 18.47
N PRO A 121 -6.10 -5.48 18.37
CA PRO A 121 -5.08 -6.27 19.05
C PRO A 121 -3.66 -5.94 18.56
N TYR A 122 -3.50 -5.47 17.32
CA TYR A 122 -2.20 -5.18 16.74
C TYR A 122 -1.67 -3.82 17.23
N PHE A 123 -2.47 -2.75 17.10
CA PHE A 123 -2.00 -1.44 17.56
C PHE A 123 -1.84 -1.39 19.08
N ASP A 124 -2.69 -2.11 19.84
CA ASP A 124 -2.58 -2.19 21.30
C ASP A 124 -1.30 -2.92 21.70
N SER A 125 -1.03 -4.10 21.10
CA SER A 125 0.17 -4.86 21.43
C SER A 125 1.47 -4.10 21.13
N PHE A 126 1.50 -3.32 20.05
CA PHE A 126 2.67 -2.49 19.73
C PHE A 126 2.81 -1.32 20.70
N ALA A 127 1.73 -0.62 21.03
CA ALA A 127 1.77 0.50 21.97
C ALA A 127 2.17 0.05 23.38
N ASP A 128 1.63 -1.07 23.86
CA ASP A 128 2.00 -1.70 25.12
C ASP A 128 3.47 -2.15 25.16
N ALA A 129 4.02 -2.55 24.02
CA ALA A 129 5.44 -2.92 23.88
C ALA A 129 6.39 -1.72 23.77
N GLY A 130 5.89 -0.48 23.91
CA GLY A 130 6.71 0.73 23.90
C GLY A 130 6.97 1.33 22.52
N TYR A 131 6.13 1.03 21.53
CA TYR A 131 6.17 1.67 20.21
C TYR A 131 5.16 2.79 20.10
N VAL A 132 5.56 3.93 19.54
CA VAL A 132 4.59 4.90 19.01
C VAL A 132 3.93 4.26 17.79
N VAL A 133 2.60 4.17 17.79
CA VAL A 133 1.84 3.65 16.65
C VAL A 133 1.16 4.82 15.97
N PHE A 134 1.52 5.05 14.71
CA PHE A 134 0.85 6.01 13.85
C PHE A 134 0.10 5.24 12.77
N LYS A 135 -1.23 5.31 12.77
CA LYS A 135 -2.11 4.52 11.90
C LYS A 135 -2.91 5.46 11.00
N PRO A 136 -2.39 5.82 9.80
CA PRO A 136 -3.13 6.63 8.83
C PRO A 136 -4.47 6.00 8.47
N ASN A 137 -5.49 6.84 8.27
CA ASN A 137 -6.81 6.40 7.83
C ASN A 137 -6.91 6.25 6.31
N TYR A 138 -6.00 6.87 5.55
CA TYR A 138 -6.07 7.08 4.10
C TYR A 138 -7.11 8.12 3.67
N ARG A 139 -6.87 8.77 2.53
CA ARG A 139 -7.82 9.69 1.92
C ARG A 139 -9.18 9.04 1.67
N GLY A 140 -10.24 9.79 1.94
CA GLY A 140 -11.63 9.38 1.80
C GLY A 140 -12.11 8.31 2.79
N HIS A 141 -11.34 7.99 3.84
CA HIS A 141 -11.73 7.07 4.91
C HIS A 141 -11.87 7.81 6.24
N GLY A 142 -12.95 7.52 6.96
CA GLY A 142 -13.30 8.25 8.18
C GLY A 142 -13.45 9.75 7.89
N GLU A 143 -12.77 10.59 8.67
CA GLU A 143 -12.79 12.05 8.50
C GLU A 143 -11.72 12.58 7.52
N SER A 144 -10.92 11.71 6.90
CA SER A 144 -9.90 12.15 5.93
C SER A 144 -10.55 12.70 4.67
N GLU A 145 -10.02 13.83 4.20
CA GLU A 145 -10.45 14.46 2.96
C GLU A 145 -10.13 13.59 1.72
N GLY A 146 -10.69 13.99 0.58
CA GLY A 146 -10.47 13.34 -0.71
C GLY A 146 -11.49 12.23 -1.00
N LYS A 147 -11.19 11.42 -2.02
CA LYS A 147 -12.04 10.30 -2.43
C LYS A 147 -11.26 9.00 -2.26
N PRO A 148 -11.91 7.92 -1.80
CA PRO A 148 -11.26 6.62 -1.74
C PRO A 148 -10.91 6.15 -3.16
N THR A 149 -9.77 5.50 -3.31
CA THR A 149 -9.27 4.97 -4.58
C THR A 149 -9.03 3.46 -4.46
N SER A 150 -8.58 2.83 -5.55
CA SER A 150 -8.29 1.41 -5.56
C SER A 150 -6.96 1.10 -4.88
N ALA A 151 -6.96 0.14 -3.95
CA ALA A 151 -5.72 -0.40 -3.37
C ALA A 151 -4.81 -1.12 -4.38
N TYR A 152 -5.29 -1.44 -5.59
CA TYR A 152 -4.56 -2.23 -6.58
C TYR A 152 -4.08 -1.41 -7.79
N PHE A 153 -4.78 -0.31 -8.10
CA PHE A 153 -4.59 0.41 -9.36
C PHE A 153 -4.29 1.90 -9.18
N ALA A 154 -4.10 2.35 -7.94
CA ALA A 154 -3.85 3.75 -7.62
C ALA A 154 -2.77 3.87 -6.51
N PRO A 155 -1.81 4.81 -6.62
CA PRO A 155 -0.74 4.97 -5.63
C PRO A 155 -1.16 5.80 -4.42
N ASP A 156 -2.36 6.39 -4.42
CA ASP A 156 -2.83 7.40 -3.47
C ASP A 156 -2.60 7.05 -2.01
N TYR A 157 -2.97 5.83 -1.58
CA TYR A 157 -2.79 5.40 -0.19
C TYR A 157 -1.31 5.20 0.17
N VAL A 158 -0.49 4.80 -0.80
CA VAL A 158 0.96 4.75 -0.61
C VAL A 158 1.53 6.16 -0.48
N ILE A 159 1.05 7.11 -1.27
CA ILE A 159 1.44 8.52 -1.20
C ILE A 159 1.06 9.11 0.17
N ASP A 160 -0.14 8.82 0.68
CA ASP A 160 -0.55 9.19 2.04
C ASP A 160 0.43 8.64 3.09
N ASN A 161 0.83 7.37 2.96
CA ASN A 161 1.81 6.77 3.87
C ASN A 161 3.20 7.38 3.76
N LEU A 162 3.66 7.73 2.56
CA LEU A 162 4.97 8.37 2.37
C LEU A 162 4.98 9.77 2.97
N ASN A 163 3.89 10.53 2.85
CA ASN A 163 3.72 11.79 3.56
C ASN A 163 3.63 11.60 5.07
N ALA A 164 2.92 10.58 5.57
CA ALA A 164 2.89 10.25 7.00
C ALA A 164 4.29 9.98 7.56
N ILE A 165 5.10 9.16 6.87
CA ILE A 165 6.48 8.88 7.25
C ILE A 165 7.31 10.16 7.29
N ALA A 166 7.15 11.04 6.30
CA ALA A 166 7.85 12.32 6.26
C ALA A 166 7.43 13.23 7.43
N SER A 167 6.14 13.29 7.75
CA SER A 167 5.60 14.07 8.87
C SER A 167 6.13 13.60 10.22
N VAL A 168 6.18 12.27 10.45
CA VAL A 168 6.69 11.72 11.72
C VAL A 168 8.19 11.94 11.91
N LYS A 169 8.96 12.11 10.84
CA LYS A 169 10.41 12.36 10.90
C LYS A 169 10.79 13.82 11.15
N LYS A 170 9.81 14.73 11.09
CA LYS A 170 10.03 16.17 11.20
C LYS A 170 10.12 16.60 12.66
#